data_AF-A0A2K8N8Y3-F1
#
_entry.id   AF-A0A2K8N8Y3-F1
#
_cell.length_a   1.000
_cell.length_b   1.000
_cell.length_c   1.000
_cell.angle_alpha   90.00
_cell.angle_beta   90.00
_cell.angle_gamma   90.00
#
_symmetry.space_group_name_H-M   'P 1'
#
loop_
_entity.id
_entity.type
_entity.pdbx_description
1 polymer ?
#
loop_
_entity_poly.entity_id
_entity_poly.type
_entity_poly.pdbx_seq_one_letter_code
_entity_poly.pdbx_strand_id
1 'polypeptide(L)'
;MTCVTERFFQYDSRLEVEVPSLDRDWDEYPSDLQEAVIVHWERIRAGIPDVIARFEKVIATLQERAAVEDDWDQVCKLYWEIADYASRINDLNILYRSDPELTSPGNSSTQTEAKTR
;
A
#
# COMPACT_ATOMS: atom_id res chain seq x y z
N MET A 1 -0.50 23.45 -13.80
CA MET A 1 0.85 22.90 -13.52
C MET A 1 0.66 21.45 -13.14
N THR A 2 0.59 20.56 -14.14
CA THR A 2 0.62 19.12 -13.91
C THR A 2 2.00 18.79 -13.33
N CYS A 3 2.00 18.21 -12.13
CA CYS A 3 3.23 17.96 -11.39
C CYS A 3 4.00 16.84 -12.12
N VAL A 4 5.28 17.08 -12.44
CA VAL A 4 6.16 16.12 -13.13
C VAL A 4 6.23 14.76 -12.41
N THR A 5 5.81 14.70 -11.15
CA THR A 5 5.81 13.51 -10.30
C THR A 5 4.69 12.51 -10.62
N GLU A 6 3.55 12.92 -11.18
CA GLU A 6 2.37 12.04 -11.39
C GLU A 6 2.66 10.84 -12.30
N ARG A 7 3.57 11.01 -13.27
CA ARG A 7 3.96 9.91 -14.19
C ARG A 7 4.71 8.77 -13.53
N PHE A 8 5.24 8.97 -12.32
CA PHE A 8 6.00 7.96 -11.56
C PHE A 8 5.11 7.13 -10.65
N PHE A 9 3.80 7.32 -10.73
CA PHE A 9 2.84 6.58 -9.94
C PHE A 9 1.73 6.06 -10.85
N GLN A 10 1.22 4.89 -10.48
CA GLN A 10 0.07 4.28 -11.13
C GLN A 10 -0.99 4.00 -10.08
N TYR A 11 -2.24 4.29 -10.41
CA TYR A 11 -3.35 3.94 -9.54
C TYR A 11 -3.55 2.43 -9.49
N ASP A 12 -3.45 1.85 -8.29
CA ASP A 12 -3.82 0.48 -8.01
C ASP A 12 -5.31 0.42 -7.63
N SER A 13 -6.14 -0.09 -8.53
CA SER A 13 -7.59 -0.17 -8.32
C SER A 13 -8.00 -1.11 -7.19
N ARG A 14 -7.15 -2.09 -6.83
CA ARG A 14 -7.43 -3.02 -5.73
C ARG A 14 -7.17 -2.34 -4.38
N LEU A 15 -6.09 -1.55 -4.29
CA LEU A 15 -5.68 -0.86 -3.06
C LEU A 15 -6.31 0.53 -2.91
N GLU A 16 -6.93 1.06 -3.96
CA GLU A 16 -7.50 2.41 -4.03
C GLU A 16 -6.48 3.54 -3.78
N VAL A 17 -5.21 3.29 -4.07
CA VAL A 17 -4.11 4.26 -3.90
C VAL A 17 -3.20 4.24 -5.11
N GLU A 18 -2.54 5.36 -5.35
CA GLU A 18 -1.41 5.40 -6.27
C GLU A 18 -0.22 4.64 -5.67
N VAL A 19 0.57 3.94 -6.48
CA VAL A 19 1.79 3.23 -6.08
C VAL A 19 2.95 3.61 -7.00
N PRO A 20 4.20 3.66 -6.50
CA PRO A 20 5.35 3.99 -7.34
C PRO A 20 5.50 3.02 -8.51
N SER A 21 5.70 3.57 -9.69
CA SER A 21 5.99 2.86 -10.93
C SER A 21 7.10 3.60 -11.66
N LEU A 22 8.33 3.12 -11.48
CA LEU A 22 9.53 3.77 -12.03
C LEU A 22 9.96 3.06 -13.32
N ASP A 23 10.29 3.84 -14.35
CA ASP A 23 10.72 3.31 -15.66
C ASP A 23 12.20 2.86 -15.69
N ARG A 24 12.96 3.17 -14.63
CA ARG A 24 14.42 2.97 -14.50
C ARG A 24 14.82 2.93 -13.03
N ASP A 25 16.08 2.63 -12.74
CA ASP A 25 16.56 2.50 -11.37
C ASP A 25 16.49 3.84 -10.62
N TRP A 26 16.25 3.78 -9.30
CA TRP A 26 16.06 4.97 -8.47
C TRP A 26 17.26 5.93 -8.55
N ASP A 27 18.47 5.38 -8.52
CA ASP A 27 19.72 6.14 -8.53
C ASP A 27 20.02 6.81 -9.88
N GLU A 28 19.28 6.49 -10.94
CA GLU A 28 19.42 7.11 -12.26
C GLU A 28 18.59 8.41 -12.40
N TYR A 29 17.76 8.73 -11.40
CA TYR A 29 17.01 9.98 -11.37
C TYR A 29 17.85 11.12 -10.77
N PRO A 30 17.74 12.35 -11.29
CA PRO A 30 18.33 13.52 -10.65
C PRO A 30 17.83 13.69 -9.22
N SER A 31 18.69 14.15 -8.31
CA SER A 31 18.37 14.37 -6.88
C SER A 31 17.10 15.16 -6.66
N ASP A 32 16.92 16.26 -7.40
CA ASP A 32 15.76 17.14 -7.24
C ASP A 32 14.45 16.44 -7.62
N LEU A 33 14.53 15.50 -8.57
CA LEU A 33 13.38 14.69 -8.98
C LEU A 33 13.11 13.57 -7.98
N GLN A 34 14.15 12.93 -7.43
CA GLN A 34 14.02 11.96 -6.35
C GLN A 34 13.31 12.59 -5.15
N GLU A 35 13.75 13.77 -4.71
CA GLU A 35 13.12 14.51 -3.61
C GLU A 35 11.64 14.81 -3.90
N ALA A 36 11.33 15.30 -5.11
CA ALA A 36 9.94 15.59 -5.49
C ALA A 36 9.05 14.33 -5.49
N VAL A 37 9.58 13.20 -5.97
CA VAL A 37 8.87 11.90 -5.98
C VAL A 37 8.67 11.39 -4.55
N ILE A 38 9.66 11.50 -3.65
CA ILE A 38 9.53 11.14 -2.24
C ILE A 38 8.43 11.98 -1.57
N VAL A 39 8.45 13.31 -1.73
CA VAL A 39 7.44 14.21 -1.15
C VAL A 39 6.03 13.85 -1.64
N HIS A 40 5.89 13.53 -2.93
CA HIS A 40 4.62 13.08 -3.47
C HIS A 40 4.18 11.74 -2.87
N TRP A 41 5.12 10.81 -2.71
CA TRP A 41 4.85 9.50 -2.13
C TRP A 41 4.41 9.59 -0.67
N GLU A 42 5.06 10.43 0.13
CA GLU A 42 4.64 10.71 1.51
C GLU A 42 3.21 11.23 1.59
N ARG A 43 2.82 12.11 0.66
CA ARG A 43 1.46 12.63 0.59
C ARG A 43 0.43 11.53 0.28
N ILE A 44 0.75 10.61 -0.62
CA ILE A 44 -0.11 9.45 -0.90
C ILE A 44 -0.21 8.55 0.33
N ARG A 45 0.94 8.22 0.95
CA ARG A 45 0.99 7.34 2.14
C ARG A 45 0.23 7.93 3.33
N ALA A 46 0.21 9.25 3.48
CA ALA A 46 -0.57 9.91 4.53
C ALA A 46 -2.08 9.60 4.44
N GLY A 47 -2.61 9.26 3.26
CA GLY A 47 -4.00 8.87 3.05
C GLY A 47 -4.29 7.38 3.22
N ILE A 48 -3.28 6.51 3.30
CA ILE A 48 -3.46 5.06 3.45
C ILE A 48 -4.32 4.69 4.69
N PRO A 49 -4.13 5.31 5.88
CA PRO A 49 -4.97 5.01 7.04
C PRO A 49 -6.47 5.22 6.79
N ASP A 50 -6.83 6.24 6.01
CA ASP A 50 -8.23 6.51 5.65
C ASP A 50 -8.81 5.42 4.73
N VAL A 51 -7.99 4.87 3.84
CA VAL A 51 -8.38 3.75 2.96
C VAL A 51 -8.58 2.47 3.78
N ILE A 52 -7.64 2.16 4.68
CA ILE A 52 -7.74 1.03 5.61
C ILE A 52 -9.04 1.12 6.40
N ALA A 53 -9.33 2.28 7.00
CA ALA A 53 -10.55 2.49 7.78
C ALA A 53 -11.84 2.29 6.95
N ARG A 54 -11.82 2.57 5.65
CA ARG A 54 -12.96 2.25 4.77
C ARG A 54 -13.09 0.75 4.55
N PHE A 55 -12.01 0.04 4.26
CA PHE A 55 -12.04 -1.42 4.09
C PHE A 55 -12.46 -2.15 5.37
N GLU A 56 -12.02 -1.68 6.55
CA GLU A 56 -12.47 -2.20 7.85
C GLU A 56 -13.98 -2.07 8.04
N LYS A 57 -14.58 -0.94 7.62
CA LYS A 57 -16.04 -0.77 7.65
C LYS A 57 -16.75 -1.75 6.71
N VAL A 58 -16.20 -1.98 5.51
CA VAL A 58 -16.75 -2.97 4.58
C VAL A 58 -16.69 -4.37 5.17
N ILE A 59 -15.56 -4.76 5.77
CA ILE A 59 -15.41 -6.04 6.47
C ILE A 59 -16.47 -6.17 7.58
N ALA A 60 -16.67 -5.15 8.40
CA ALA A 60 -17.67 -5.18 9.47
C ALA A 60 -19.08 -5.43 8.92
N THR A 61 -19.49 -4.73 7.86
CA THR A 61 -20.79 -4.96 7.21
C THR A 61 -20.92 -6.37 6.62
N LEU A 62 -19.86 -6.89 5.99
CA LEU A 62 -19.85 -8.25 5.45
C LEU A 62 -19.96 -9.30 6.57
N GLN A 63 -19.28 -9.08 7.69
CA GLN A 63 -19.34 -9.95 8.87
C GLN A 63 -20.73 -9.96 9.51
N GLU A 64 -21.37 -8.79 9.66
CA GLU A 64 -22.75 -8.68 10.15
C GLU A 64 -23.73 -9.45 9.25
N ARG A 65 -23.57 -9.34 7.93
CA ARG A 65 -24.38 -10.09 6.97
C ARG A 65 -24.13 -11.59 7.06
N ALA A 66 -22.87 -12.03 7.12
CA ALA A 66 -22.51 -13.44 7.22
C ALA A 66 -23.03 -14.08 8.51
N ALA A 67 -23.13 -13.30 9.61
CA ALA A 67 -23.61 -13.78 10.90
C ALA A 67 -25.12 -14.10 10.93
N VAL A 68 -25.90 -13.58 9.98
CA VAL A 68 -27.35 -13.80 9.89
C VAL A 68 -27.78 -14.55 8.62
N GLU A 69 -26.81 -15.00 7.82
CA GLU A 69 -27.04 -15.72 6.58
C GLU A 69 -27.09 -17.24 6.83
N ASP A 70 -28.16 -17.89 6.40
CA ASP A 70 -28.37 -19.34 6.59
C ASP A 70 -27.93 -20.16 5.36
N ASP A 71 -27.75 -19.51 4.20
CA ASP A 71 -27.24 -20.16 3.00
C ASP A 71 -25.71 -20.28 3.05
N TRP A 72 -25.23 -21.51 3.22
CA TRP A 72 -23.80 -21.83 3.28
C TRP A 72 -22.99 -21.32 2.10
N ASP A 73 -23.52 -21.40 0.87
CA ASP A 73 -22.80 -20.94 -0.32
C ASP A 73 -22.65 -19.42 -0.30
N GLN A 74 -23.63 -18.70 0.27
CA GLN A 74 -23.56 -17.25 0.44
C GLN A 74 -22.62 -16.85 1.57
N VAL A 75 -22.66 -17.56 2.71
CA VAL A 75 -21.69 -17.37 3.79
C VAL A 75 -20.27 -17.55 3.29
N CYS A 76 -19.99 -18.60 2.51
CA CYS A 76 -18.67 -18.83 1.92
C CYS A 76 -18.22 -17.68 1.01
N LYS A 77 -19.10 -17.13 0.17
CA LYS A 77 -18.78 -15.97 -0.68
C LYS A 77 -18.45 -14.73 0.15
N LEU A 78 -19.24 -14.45 1.20
CA LEU A 78 -19.00 -13.33 2.10
C LEU A 78 -17.63 -13.46 2.80
N TYR A 79 -17.26 -14.66 3.26
CA TYR A 79 -15.94 -14.88 3.84
C TYR A 79 -14.79 -14.74 2.84
N TRP A 80 -15.00 -15.12 1.58
CA TRP A 80 -14.03 -14.85 0.51
C TRP A 80 -13.82 -13.36 0.29
N GLU A 81 -14.90 -12.57 0.27
CA GLU A 81 -14.81 -11.12 0.15
C GLU A 81 -14.11 -10.49 1.37
N ILE A 82 -14.44 -10.94 2.58
CA ILE A 82 -13.75 -10.50 3.81
C ILE A 82 -12.24 -10.78 3.74
N ALA A 83 -11.87 -12.00 3.32
CA ALA A 83 -10.47 -12.38 3.19
C ALA A 83 -9.74 -11.52 2.14
N ASP A 84 -10.41 -11.18 1.04
CA ASP A 84 -9.84 -10.31 0.02
C ASP A 84 -9.61 -8.88 0.57
N TYR A 85 -10.59 -8.28 1.24
CA TYR A 85 -10.40 -6.97 1.89
C TYR A 85 -9.30 -7.01 2.96
N ALA A 86 -9.21 -8.07 3.77
CA ALA A 86 -8.16 -8.23 4.77
C ALA A 86 -6.77 -8.32 4.12
N SER A 87 -6.66 -9.02 2.98
CA SER A 87 -5.41 -9.07 2.20
C SER A 87 -5.03 -7.69 1.68
N ARG A 88 -5.98 -6.88 1.17
CA ARG A 88 -5.72 -5.50 0.74
C ARG A 88 -5.25 -4.61 1.89
N ILE A 89 -5.87 -4.73 3.07
CA ILE A 89 -5.44 -4.02 4.28
C ILE A 89 -4.00 -4.39 4.66
N ASN A 90 -3.63 -5.67 4.54
CA ASN A 90 -2.26 -6.11 4.79
C ASN A 90 -1.28 -5.45 3.82
N ASP A 91 -1.59 -5.46 2.52
CA ASP A 91 -0.75 -4.84 1.48
C ASP A 91 -0.57 -3.33 1.73
N LEU A 92 -1.66 -2.63 2.07
CA LEU A 92 -1.65 -1.21 2.45
C LEU A 92 -0.78 -0.95 3.70
N ASN A 93 -0.85 -1.81 4.70
CA ASN A 93 -0.03 -1.69 5.91
C ASN A 93 1.48 -1.90 5.62
N ILE A 94 1.82 -2.79 4.67
CA ILE A 94 3.20 -2.94 4.21
C ILE A 94 3.64 -1.64 3.53
N LEU A 95 2.88 -1.14 2.55
CA LEU A 95 3.19 0.10 1.82
C LEU A 95 3.34 1.32 2.75
N TYR A 96 2.45 1.45 3.74
CA TYR A 96 2.50 2.53 4.71
C TYR A 96 3.80 2.53 5.53
N ARG A 97 4.32 1.33 5.86
CA ARG A 97 5.54 1.16 6.67
C ARG A 97 6.82 1.09 5.83
N SER A 98 6.73 0.87 4.52
CA SER A 98 7.88 0.87 3.62
C SER A 98 8.52 2.25 3.59
N ASP A 99 9.83 2.30 3.83
CA ASP A 99 10.62 3.52 3.73
C ASP A 99 10.73 3.97 2.26
N PRO A 100 10.39 5.23 1.90
CA PRO A 100 10.54 5.75 0.55
C PRO A 100 11.95 5.56 -0.01
N GLU A 101 12.98 5.69 0.84
CA GLU A 101 14.38 5.56 0.42
C GLU A 101 14.77 4.13 0.02
N LEU A 102 14.02 3.11 0.47
CA LEU A 102 14.39 1.70 0.32
C LEU A 102 13.64 0.97 -0.80
N THR A 103 12.79 1.65 -1.56
CA THR A 103 12.08 1.04 -2.70
C THR A 103 12.95 0.96 -3.96
N SER A 104 14.19 0.50 -3.80
CA SER A 104 15.02 -0.01 -4.90
C SER A 104 14.99 -1.55 -4.84
N PRO A 105 14.54 -2.26 -5.90
CA PRO A 105 14.68 -3.71 -5.97
C PRO A 105 16.16 -4.05 -6.23
N GLY A 106 17.03 -3.85 -5.23
CA GLY A 106 18.46 -3.99 -5.43
C GLY A 106 19.40 -3.84 -4.23
N ASN A 107 18.96 -3.41 -3.04
CA ASN A 107 19.86 -3.24 -1.89
C ASN A 107 19.46 -4.05 -0.66
N SER A 108 19.60 -5.38 -0.76
CA SER A 108 19.90 -6.20 0.41
C SER A 108 21.40 -6.07 0.73
N SER A 109 21.77 -5.11 1.57
CA SER A 109 23.08 -5.11 2.23
C SER A 109 23.00 -4.47 3.62
N THR A 110 23.17 -5.36 4.61
CA THR A 110 23.75 -5.15 5.94
C THR A 110 22.98 -4.27 6.94
N GLN A 111 22.17 -4.95 7.77
CA GLN A 111 21.96 -4.52 9.16
C GLN A 111 23.32 -4.53 9.89
N THR A 112 23.70 -3.36 10.37
CA THR A 112 24.84 -3.11 11.24
C THR A 112 24.60 -3.72 12.62
N GLU A 113 25.27 -4.83 12.94
CA GLU A 113 25.49 -5.25 14.33
C GLU A 113 26.81 -4.67 14.84
N ALA A 114 26.77 -3.43 15.32
CA ALA A 114 27.82 -2.89 16.19
C ALA A 114 27.45 -3.18 17.65
N LYS A 115 27.68 -4.43 18.11
CA LYS A 115 27.63 -4.77 19.52
C LYS A 115 29.05 -4.72 20.09
N THR A 116 29.47 -3.52 20.52
CA THR A 116 30.71 -3.32 21.27
C THR A 116 30.40 -3.18 22.75
N ARG A 117 30.77 -4.24 23.47
CA ARG A 117 31.15 -4.33 24.90
C ARG A 117 30.06 -4.26 25.97
#